data_AF-A0A4P6WX85-F1
#
_entry.id   AF-A0A4P6WX85-F1
#
_cell.length_a   1.000
_cell.length_b   1.000
_cell.length_c   1.000
_cell.angle_alpha   90.00
_cell.angle_beta   90.00
_cell.angle_gamma   90.00
#
_symmetry.space_group_name_H-M   'P 1'
#
loop_
_entity.id
_entity.type
_entity.pdbx_description
1 polymer ?
#
loop_
_entity_poly.entity_id
_entity_poly.type
_entity_poly.pdbx_seq_one_letter_code
_entity_poly.pdbx_strand_id
1 'polypeptide(L)'
;MMNNIKQKQLETFWIEVLHRSKMQLSDMNIGKFHQWREIIGDRKINRLLKLMELILCPDNNKVEIKFIIDLINNQLNGQLLFSCFRTSGRIIVKEGLKGDIYCMPVLYVIIRYLIDNSTTALSVNKEQDQDVDIKQMLISNPITLTLPQTS
;
A
#
# COMPACT_ATOMS: atom_id res chain seq x y z
N MET A 1 -11.67 17.34 20.17
CA MET A 1 -10.30 16.86 20.51
C MET A 1 -10.26 15.36 20.32
N MET A 2 -9.57 14.86 19.29
CA MET A 2 -9.25 13.44 19.17
C MET A 2 -8.39 13.07 20.40
N ASN A 3 -8.75 12.02 21.12
CA ASN A 3 -8.05 11.64 22.35
C ASN A 3 -6.58 11.29 22.01
N ASN A 4 -5.60 11.94 22.65
CA ASN A 4 -4.16 11.81 22.34
C ASN A 4 -3.68 10.34 22.23
N ILE A 5 -4.32 9.44 22.97
CA ILE A 5 -4.06 7.99 22.94
C ILE A 5 -4.43 7.37 21.59
N LYS A 6 -5.62 7.71 21.05
CA LYS A 6 -6.08 7.19 19.75
C LYS A 6 -5.23 7.68 18.60
N GLN A 7 -4.78 8.94 18.66
CA GLN A 7 -3.89 9.51 17.65
C GLN A 7 -2.53 8.81 17.65
N LYS A 8 -1.92 8.60 18.83
CA LYS A 8 -0.66 7.87 18.97
C LYS A 8 -0.74 6.41 18.48
N GLN A 9 -1.88 5.75 18.72
CA GLN A 9 -2.13 4.40 18.20
C GLN A 9 -2.21 4.39 16.67
N LEU A 10 -2.91 5.34 16.07
CA LEU A 10 -3.00 5.49 14.62
C LEU A 10 -1.64 5.78 13.98
N GLU A 11 -0.83 6.64 14.59
CA GLU A 11 0.54 6.93 14.15
C GLU A 11 1.42 5.67 14.20
N THR A 12 1.40 4.96 15.33
CA THR A 12 2.17 3.71 15.50
C THR A 12 1.76 2.67 14.46
N PHE A 13 0.46 2.55 14.19
CA PHE A 13 -0.07 1.67 13.17
C PHE A 13 0.48 2.00 11.77
N TRP A 14 0.42 3.26 11.34
CA TRP A 14 0.92 3.65 10.02
C TRP A 14 2.44 3.55 9.90
N ILE A 15 3.20 3.78 10.97
CA ILE A 15 4.65 3.53 11.00
C ILE A 15 4.94 2.07 10.70
N GLU A 16 4.23 1.15 11.35
CA GLU A 16 4.39 -0.29 11.12
C GLU A 16 3.98 -0.69 9.70
N VAL A 17 2.88 -0.14 9.18
CA VAL A 17 2.45 -0.35 7.77
C VAL A 17 3.56 0.08 6.81
N LEU A 18 4.17 1.25 7.02
CA LEU A 18 5.25 1.75 6.16
C LEU A 18 6.50 0.87 6.25
N HIS A 19 6.90 0.49 7.46
CA HIS A 19 8.02 -0.41 7.67
C HIS A 19 7.85 -1.73 6.91
N ARG A 20 6.70 -2.38 7.08
CA ARG A 20 6.37 -3.63 6.35
C ARG A 20 6.30 -3.41 4.84
N SER A 21 5.76 -2.28 4.39
CA SER A 21 5.70 -1.95 2.96
C SER A 21 7.09 -1.84 2.34
N LYS A 22 8.03 -1.18 3.02
CA LYS A 22 9.43 -1.07 2.58
C LYS A 22 10.09 -2.45 2.47
N MET A 23 9.89 -3.31 3.47
CA MET A 23 10.39 -4.69 3.46
C MET A 23 9.81 -5.53 2.31
N GLN A 24 8.55 -5.32 1.95
CA GLN A 24 7.93 -6.03 0.83
C GLN A 24 8.40 -5.52 -0.53
N LEU A 25 8.59 -4.21 -0.67
CA LEU A 25 9.06 -3.57 -1.90
C LEU A 25 10.47 -4.04 -2.30
N SER A 26 11.39 -4.19 -1.34
CA SER A 26 12.77 -4.62 -1.62
C SER A 26 12.88 -6.00 -2.28
N ASP A 27 11.87 -6.85 -2.09
CA ASP A 27 11.82 -8.23 -2.60
C ASP A 27 10.77 -8.42 -3.71
N MET A 28 10.15 -7.35 -4.19
CA MET A 28 9.06 -7.40 -5.16
C MET A 28 9.58 -7.49 -6.61
N ASN A 29 8.92 -8.29 -7.43
CA ASN A 29 9.13 -8.31 -8.87
C ASN A 29 8.38 -7.15 -9.54
N ILE A 30 9.09 -6.03 -9.70
CA ILE A 30 8.57 -4.79 -10.30
C ILE A 30 8.14 -5.01 -11.76
N GLY A 31 8.86 -5.84 -12.53
CA GLY A 31 8.51 -6.15 -13.92
C GLY A 31 7.12 -6.79 -14.05
N LYS A 32 6.78 -7.75 -13.19
CA LYS A 32 5.44 -8.34 -13.14
C LYS A 32 4.37 -7.34 -12.70
N PHE A 33 4.72 -6.39 -11.83
CA PHE A 33 3.80 -5.33 -11.45
C PHE A 33 3.46 -4.43 -12.64
N HIS A 34 4.45 -4.07 -13.47
CA HIS A 34 4.19 -3.31 -14.69
C HIS A 34 3.31 -4.09 -15.67
N GLN A 35 3.56 -5.39 -15.86
CA GLN A 35 2.69 -6.25 -16.68
C GLN A 35 1.26 -6.28 -16.15
N TRP A 36 1.08 -6.44 -14.83
CA TRP A 36 -0.22 -6.38 -14.19
C TRP A 36 -0.90 -5.03 -14.44
N ARG A 37 -0.16 -3.93 -14.25
CA ARG A 37 -0.67 -2.58 -14.46
C ARG A 37 -1.14 -2.37 -15.90
N GLU A 38 -0.36 -2.80 -16.89
CA GLU A 38 -0.70 -2.70 -18.31
C GLU A 38 -1.98 -3.45 -18.65
N ILE A 39 -2.14 -4.68 -18.12
CA ILE A 39 -3.34 -5.50 -18.36
C ILE A 39 -4.59 -4.90 -17.73
N ILE A 40 -4.48 -4.38 -16.50
CA ILE A 40 -5.64 -3.88 -15.74
C ILE A 40 -6.00 -2.45 -16.12
N GLY A 41 -5.00 -1.60 -16.36
CA GLY A 41 -5.13 -0.19 -16.69
C GLY A 41 -5.33 0.71 -15.47
N ASP A 42 -4.68 1.87 -15.51
CA ASP A 42 -4.60 2.85 -14.41
C ASP A 42 -5.96 3.29 -13.86
N ARG A 43 -6.98 3.39 -14.72
CA ARG A 43 -8.32 3.79 -14.29
C ARG A 43 -8.91 2.82 -13.25
N LYS A 44 -8.73 1.51 -13.44
CA LYS A 44 -9.25 0.51 -12.50
C LYS A 44 -8.41 0.46 -11.23
N ILE A 45 -7.09 0.60 -11.36
CA ILE A 45 -6.16 0.62 -10.22
C ILE A 45 -6.43 1.84 -9.33
N ASN A 46 -6.59 3.02 -9.92
CA ASN A 46 -6.92 4.23 -9.18
C ASN A 46 -8.29 4.16 -8.48
N ARG A 47 -9.26 3.44 -9.06
CA ARG A 47 -10.53 3.15 -8.39
C ARG A 47 -10.35 2.23 -7.18
N LEU A 48 -9.53 1.20 -7.30
CA LEU A 48 -9.16 0.34 -6.17
C LEU A 48 -8.48 1.15 -5.07
N LEU A 49 -7.50 1.99 -5.41
CA LEU A 49 -6.78 2.82 -4.44
C LEU A 49 -7.72 3.75 -3.67
N LYS A 50 -8.64 4.43 -4.36
CA LYS A 50 -9.67 5.27 -3.70
C LYS A 50 -10.57 4.48 -2.78
N LEU A 51 -10.96 3.26 -3.18
CA LEU A 51 -11.78 2.39 -2.36
C LEU A 51 -11.03 1.92 -1.10
N MET A 52 -9.77 1.50 -1.27
CA MET A 52 -8.90 1.10 -0.16
C MET A 52 -8.67 2.27 0.80
N GLU A 53 -8.46 3.48 0.30
CA GLU A 53 -8.27 4.68 1.12
C GLU A 53 -9.49 5.00 2.01
N LEU A 54 -10.71 4.75 1.52
CA LEU A 54 -11.94 4.96 2.29
C LEU A 54 -12.18 3.89 3.36
N ILE A 55 -11.66 2.70 3.12
CA ILE A 55 -11.97 1.52 3.94
C ILE A 55 -10.86 1.27 4.97
N LEU A 56 -9.59 1.49 4.62
CA LEU A 56 -8.47 1.01 5.41
C LEU A 56 -8.21 1.88 6.65
N CYS A 57 -8.38 1.27 7.82
CA CYS A 57 -8.16 1.84 9.14
C CYS A 57 -7.73 0.73 10.14
N PRO A 58 -7.14 1.07 11.29
CA PRO A 58 -6.73 0.08 12.28
C PRO A 58 -7.87 -0.84 12.76
N ASP A 59 -9.10 -0.34 12.69
CA ASP A 59 -10.32 -1.03 13.14
C ASP A 59 -11.05 -1.77 12.00
N ASN A 60 -10.37 -2.03 10.88
CA ASN A 60 -10.98 -2.69 9.72
C ASN A 60 -11.73 -3.98 10.10
N ASN A 61 -12.96 -4.10 9.62
CA ASN A 61 -13.73 -5.32 9.78
C ASN A 61 -13.33 -6.34 8.71
N LYS A 62 -13.29 -7.62 9.09
CA LYS A 62 -13.03 -8.78 8.21
C LYS A 62 -13.90 -8.78 6.94
N VAL A 63 -15.12 -8.25 7.01
CA VAL A 63 -16.03 -8.15 5.85
C VAL A 63 -15.47 -7.24 4.76
N GLU A 64 -14.95 -6.07 5.15
CA GLU A 64 -14.38 -5.10 4.22
C GLU A 64 -13.09 -5.61 3.59
N ILE A 65 -12.24 -6.24 4.40
CA ILE A 65 -11.02 -6.89 3.95
C ILE A 65 -11.32 -7.99 2.94
N LYS A 66 -12.32 -8.84 3.24
CA LYS A 66 -12.78 -9.87 2.31
C LYS A 66 -13.29 -9.26 1.01
N PHE A 67 -14.09 -8.20 1.08
CA PHE A 67 -14.59 -7.50 -0.11
C PHE A 67 -13.46 -6.98 -1.01
N ILE A 68 -12.44 -6.35 -0.43
CA ILE A 68 -11.27 -5.88 -1.19
C ILE A 68 -10.53 -7.05 -1.85
N ILE A 69 -10.29 -8.14 -1.10
CA ILE A 69 -9.63 -9.34 -1.64
C ILE A 69 -10.42 -9.94 -2.80
N ASP A 70 -11.74 -10.08 -2.64
CA ASP A 70 -12.63 -10.61 -3.67
C ASP A 70 -12.64 -9.72 -4.92
N LEU A 71 -12.66 -8.39 -4.73
CA LEU A 71 -12.55 -7.43 -5.84
C LEU A 71 -11.24 -7.58 -6.61
N ILE A 72 -10.11 -7.66 -5.88
CA ILE A 72 -8.78 -7.81 -6.48
C ILE A 72 -8.71 -9.12 -7.28
N ASN A 73 -9.10 -10.23 -6.67
CA ASN A 73 -9.06 -11.55 -7.31
C ASN A 73 -9.94 -11.62 -8.55
N ASN A 74 -11.18 -11.15 -8.46
CA ASN A 74 -12.18 -11.36 -9.50
C ASN A 74 -12.13 -10.32 -10.62
N GLN A 75 -11.71 -9.08 -10.32
CA GLN A 75 -11.79 -7.98 -11.30
C GLN A 75 -10.43 -7.42 -11.71
N LEU A 76 -9.40 -7.64 -10.91
CA LEU A 76 -8.09 -7.02 -11.11
C LEU A 76 -6.98 -8.07 -11.23
N ASN A 77 -7.29 -9.29 -11.65
CA ASN A 77 -6.31 -10.37 -11.81
C ASN A 77 -5.39 -10.50 -10.58
N GLY A 78 -6.00 -10.73 -9.42
CA GLY A 78 -5.29 -10.83 -8.15
C GLY A 78 -4.16 -11.85 -8.17
N GLN A 79 -4.32 -12.96 -8.91
CA GLN A 79 -3.25 -13.95 -9.07
C GLN A 79 -1.97 -13.34 -9.64
N LEU A 80 -2.07 -12.52 -10.69
CA LEU A 80 -0.91 -11.85 -11.27
C LEU A 80 -0.33 -10.81 -10.30
N LEU A 81 -1.17 -9.98 -9.68
CA LEU A 81 -0.75 -9.00 -8.67
C LEU A 81 0.02 -9.68 -7.52
N PHE A 82 -0.55 -10.72 -6.92
CA PHE A 82 0.06 -11.41 -5.80
C PHE A 82 1.32 -12.19 -6.19
N SER A 83 1.47 -12.54 -7.47
CA SER A 83 2.72 -13.14 -7.98
C SER A 83 3.88 -12.16 -8.11
N CYS A 84 3.63 -10.85 -7.98
CA CYS A 84 4.68 -9.82 -7.92
C CYS A 84 5.46 -9.91 -6.60
N PHE A 85 4.83 -10.40 -5.55
CA PHE A 85 5.47 -10.62 -4.26
C PHE A 85 6.06 -12.04 -4.24
N ARG A 86 7.17 -12.22 -3.50
CA ARG A 86 7.74 -13.56 -3.22
C ARG A 86 6.80 -14.34 -2.28
N THR A 87 7.30 -15.26 -1.46
CA THR A 87 6.50 -16.05 -0.49
C THR A 87 5.49 -15.19 0.30
N SER A 88 5.82 -13.92 0.52
CA SER A 88 5.00 -12.89 1.14
C SER A 88 3.68 -12.54 0.42
N GLY A 89 3.53 -12.70 -0.89
CA GLY A 89 2.26 -12.44 -1.59
C GLY A 89 1.14 -13.39 -1.18
N ARG A 90 1.50 -14.66 -0.97
CA ARG A 90 0.59 -15.66 -0.40
C ARG A 90 0.30 -15.37 1.07
N ILE A 91 1.26 -14.77 1.77
CA ILE A 91 1.09 -14.35 3.17
C ILE A 91 0.13 -13.17 3.24
N ILE A 92 0.19 -12.18 2.35
CA ILE A 92 -0.77 -11.06 2.31
C ILE A 92 -2.21 -11.60 2.17
N VAL A 93 -2.52 -12.40 1.16
CA VAL A 93 -3.88 -12.95 1.01
C VAL A 93 -4.29 -13.79 2.21
N LYS A 94 -3.39 -14.64 2.72
CA LYS A 94 -3.68 -15.55 3.83
C LYS A 94 -3.80 -14.83 5.18
N GLU A 95 -3.02 -13.79 5.41
CA GLU A 95 -2.99 -13.03 6.66
C GLU A 95 -4.08 -11.98 6.71
N GLY A 96 -4.41 -11.33 5.58
CA GLY A 96 -5.61 -10.51 5.47
C GLY A 96 -6.88 -11.30 5.82
N LEU A 97 -6.97 -12.57 5.41
CA LEU A 97 -8.07 -13.47 5.79
C LEU A 97 -7.98 -13.99 7.24
N LYS A 98 -6.77 -14.06 7.82
CA LYS A 98 -6.55 -14.47 9.23
C LYS A 98 -6.69 -13.32 10.23
N GLY A 99 -6.83 -12.08 9.76
CA GLY A 99 -7.03 -10.90 10.61
C GLY A 99 -5.75 -10.13 10.95
N ASP A 100 -4.68 -10.25 10.15
CA ASP A 100 -3.58 -9.28 10.24
C ASP A 100 -4.07 -7.91 9.73
N ILE A 101 -4.22 -6.98 10.65
CA ILE A 101 -4.69 -5.62 10.42
C ILE A 101 -3.76 -4.80 9.51
N TYR A 102 -2.49 -5.20 9.38
CA TYR A 102 -1.51 -4.48 8.56
C TYR A 102 -1.56 -4.88 7.09
N CYS A 103 -2.13 -6.03 6.78
CA CYS A 103 -1.95 -6.68 5.49
C CYS A 103 -2.51 -5.87 4.30
N MET A 104 -3.78 -5.44 4.35
CA MET A 104 -4.38 -4.64 3.29
C MET A 104 -3.81 -3.21 3.23
N PRO A 105 -3.56 -2.51 4.36
CA PRO A 105 -2.84 -1.23 4.37
C PRO A 105 -1.47 -1.31 3.70
N VAL A 106 -0.70 -2.37 3.96
CA VAL A 106 0.59 -2.60 3.30
C VAL A 106 0.41 -2.73 1.79
N LEU A 107 -0.55 -3.55 1.35
CA LEU A 107 -0.85 -3.70 -0.08
C LEU A 107 -1.23 -2.36 -0.74
N TYR A 108 -2.06 -1.56 -0.05
CA TYR A 108 -2.45 -0.23 -0.51
C TYR A 108 -1.24 0.69 -0.70
N VAL A 109 -0.38 0.81 0.33
CA VAL A 109 0.80 1.68 0.29
C VAL A 109 1.74 1.28 -0.84
N ILE A 110 1.95 -0.01 -1.05
CA ILE A 110 2.82 -0.52 -2.11
C ILE A 110 2.27 -0.17 -3.49
N ILE A 111 0.98 -0.45 -3.76
CA ILE A 111 0.38 -0.15 -5.06
C ILE A 111 0.39 1.36 -5.31
N ARG A 112 0.03 2.18 -4.31
CA ARG A 112 0.06 3.65 -4.43
C ARG A 112 1.45 4.14 -4.77
N TYR A 113 2.46 3.73 -3.99
CA TYR A 113 3.84 4.12 -4.20
C TYR A 113 4.34 3.78 -5.61
N LEU A 114 4.07 2.57 -6.10
CA LEU A 114 4.51 2.16 -7.43
C LEU A 114 3.79 2.93 -8.54
N ILE A 115 2.50 3.26 -8.38
CA ILE A 115 1.76 4.09 -9.34
C ILE A 115 2.30 5.53 -9.37
N ASP A 116 2.53 6.13 -8.20
CA ASP A 116 3.01 7.50 -8.10
C ASP A 116 4.42 7.63 -8.72
N ASN A 117 5.36 6.74 -8.35
CA ASN A 117 6.75 6.81 -8.81
C ASN A 117 6.98 6.38 -10.25
N SER A 118 6.15 5.49 -10.79
CA SER A 118 6.22 5.13 -12.21
C SER A 118 5.71 6.26 -13.12
N THR A 119 4.85 7.14 -12.59
CA THR A 119 4.44 8.36 -13.29
C THR A 119 5.59 9.39 -13.30
N THR A 120 6.43 9.39 -12.27
CA THR A 120 7.66 10.21 -12.18
C THR A 120 8.82 9.64 -13.01
N ALA A 121 8.93 8.31 -13.16
CA ALA A 121 9.96 7.68 -13.97
C ALA A 121 9.85 7.99 -15.48
N LEU A 122 8.67 8.39 -15.96
CA LEU A 122 8.50 8.90 -17.32
C LEU A 122 9.02 10.33 -17.50
N SER A 123 9.33 11.06 -16.42
CA SER A 123 9.85 12.43 -16.48
C SER A 123 11.33 12.58 -16.11
N VAL A 124 11.98 11.58 -15.51
CA VAL A 124 13.39 11.69 -15.11
C VAL A 124 14.11 10.37 -15.35
N ASN A 125 14.81 10.28 -16.48
CA ASN A 125 16.00 9.45 -16.60
C ASN A 125 16.98 9.89 -15.50
N LYS A 126 17.13 9.11 -14.42
CA LYS A 126 18.35 9.04 -13.64
C LYS A 126 18.30 7.86 -12.67
N GLU A 127 19.23 6.95 -12.88
CA GLU A 127 19.81 6.12 -11.83
C GLU A 127 20.21 7.05 -10.68
N GLN A 128 19.58 6.92 -9.51
CA GLN A 128 20.12 7.45 -8.27
C GLN A 128 19.46 6.76 -7.07
N ASP A 129 20.31 6.08 -6.32
CA ASP A 129 20.23 5.70 -4.90
C ASP A 129 18.82 5.46 -4.31
N GLN A 130 18.52 4.19 -4.04
CA GLN A 130 17.31 3.75 -3.34
C GLN A 130 17.36 4.04 -1.84
N ASP A 131 17.58 5.29 -1.45
CA ASP A 131 17.17 5.75 -0.13
C ASP A 131 15.73 6.27 -0.24
N VAL A 132 14.78 5.33 -0.16
CA VAL A 132 13.34 5.60 -0.21
C VAL A 132 12.99 6.54 0.94
N ASP A 133 12.88 7.83 0.63
CA ASP A 133 12.55 8.88 1.60
C ASP A 133 11.12 8.66 2.11
N ILE A 134 11.03 8.25 3.37
CA ILE A 134 9.79 7.97 4.11
C ILE A 134 8.81 9.15 3.99
N LYS A 135 9.32 10.37 3.81
CA LYS A 135 8.49 11.58 3.61
C LYS A 135 7.62 11.50 2.36
N GLN A 136 8.09 10.94 1.25
CA GLN A 136 7.27 10.83 0.03
C GLN A 136 6.13 9.83 0.20
N MET A 137 6.34 8.73 0.93
CA MET A 137 5.27 7.78 1.26
C MET A 137 4.23 8.37 2.21
N LEU A 138 4.62 9.30 3.09
CA LEU A 138 3.73 10.00 4.00
C LEU A 138 2.90 11.08 3.31
N ILE A 139 3.44 11.75 2.29
CA ILE A 139 2.73 12.78 1.52
C ILE A 139 1.63 12.17 0.63
N SER A 140 1.81 10.93 0.14
CA SER A 140 0.78 10.19 -0.61
C SER A 140 -0.35 9.59 0.25
N ASN A 141 -0.29 9.76 1.58
CA ASN A 141 -1.35 9.36 2.51
C ASN A 141 -2.19 10.59 2.91
N PRO A 142 -3.52 10.47 3.06
CA PRO A 142 -4.39 11.62 3.37
C PRO A 142 -4.28 12.13 4.81
N ILE A 143 -3.34 11.62 5.60
CA ILE A 143 -3.07 12.12 6.95
C ILE A 143 -1.84 13.01 6.85
N THR A 144 -2.08 14.32 6.75
CA THR A 144 -1.05 15.35 6.95
C THR A 144 -0.47 15.16 8.35
N LEU A 145 0.56 14.33 8.46
CA LEU A 145 1.33 14.16 9.68
C LEU A 145 2.19 15.42 9.83
N THR A 146 1.66 16.40 10.55
CA THR A 146 2.45 17.53 11.03
C THR A 146 3.46 16.99 12.02
N LEU A 147 4.70 16.78 11.55
CA LEU A 147 5.87 16.59 12.40
C LEU A 147 5.91 17.77 13.40
N PRO A 148 6.03 17.51 14.71
CA PRO A 148 6.26 18.58 15.66
C PRO A 148 7.63 19.18 15.37
N GLN A 149 7.66 20.48 15.08
CA GLN A 149 8.89 21.24 15.05
C GLN A 149 9.44 21.27 16.48
N THR A 150 10.54 20.58 16.71
CA THR A 150 11.31 20.71 17.94
C THR A 150 11.88 22.12 17.99
N SER A 151 11.44 22.90 18.99
CA SER A 151 12.08 24.14 19.42
C SER A 151 13.36 23.85 20.20
#